data_AF-A0A9W9T122-F1
#
_entry.id   AF-A0A9W9T122-F1
#
_cell.length_a   1.000
_cell.length_b   1.000
_cell.length_c   1.000
_cell.angle_alpha   90.00
_cell.angle_beta   90.00
_cell.angle_gamma   90.00
#
_symmetry.space_group_name_H-M   'P 1'
#
loop_
_entity.id
_entity.type
_entity.pdbx_description
1 polymer ?
#
loop_
_entity_poly.entity_id
_entity_poly.type
_entity_poly.pdbx_seq_one_letter_code
_entity_poly.pdbx_strand_id
1 'polypeptide(L)'
;MRKLGSGQSVIFCIPYEIKRQILSSRRLDGNSNIDVSDVLRWAILETWNDVRRSMPLWAVQGCRFAEQQEKWRVYQTEECVSLAPEQAQTFLEPECQTLKQRYRPSHNNIQHLISDIEISEAIRERCDEVEGLAVLSSALHEEQERELAPEIQTEREEQRPPAAQPATHYIHDDINSFIETGSISRSSTAYQPAFITLGNISAASQIDLDRFHPSLLASTDFSETIQVPKGSSFIADAYQRSVRFILSTAPSVPPKGNSLMYMMIISPYEANVLMPAILKSTAVALHLYAPRQNREFAPLDRLMLHNTPRIQDISPIPTLLRMQLNLFAGQLYLETYGEYQELCTFLGVASTPTTPGLSVAVDGFIHTDISGTFPRGPLKFIKFLLSQIRKDCRDIRRTHLGRIVDGRLLTRSDLEEPALLFTERAVRALSLPST
;
A
#
# COMPACT_ATOMS: atom_id res chain seq x y z
N MET A 1 11.98 -18.28 -17.57
CA MET A 1 11.18 -17.77 -18.70
C MET A 1 11.09 -18.87 -19.78
N ARG A 2 9.91 -19.35 -20.16
CA ARG A 2 9.74 -20.34 -21.25
C ARG A 2 8.94 -19.69 -22.39
N LYS A 3 9.28 -19.99 -23.67
CA LYS A 3 8.64 -19.48 -24.90
C LYS A 3 8.86 -17.98 -25.24
N LEU A 4 9.99 -17.41 -24.85
CA LEU A 4 10.42 -16.09 -25.33
C LEU A 4 10.50 -16.06 -26.86
N GLY A 5 9.87 -15.08 -27.51
CA GLY A 5 9.77 -14.99 -28.97
C GLY A 5 8.60 -15.75 -29.60
N SER A 6 7.82 -16.51 -28.82
CA SER A 6 6.57 -17.17 -29.26
C SER A 6 5.38 -16.63 -28.47
N GLY A 7 4.96 -15.40 -28.78
CA GLY A 7 3.84 -14.70 -28.12
C GLY A 7 4.19 -13.95 -26.83
N GLN A 8 5.44 -14.02 -26.38
CA GLN A 8 5.96 -13.28 -25.22
C GLN A 8 7.20 -12.48 -25.62
N SER A 9 7.26 -11.21 -25.18
CA SER A 9 8.38 -10.29 -25.40
C SER A 9 8.98 -9.83 -24.07
N VAL A 10 10.28 -9.51 -24.08
CA VAL A 10 10.98 -8.90 -22.95
C VAL A 10 11.40 -7.49 -23.34
N ILE A 11 11.18 -6.55 -22.43
CA ILE A 11 11.58 -5.14 -22.56
C ILE A 11 12.49 -4.82 -21.37
N PHE A 12 13.63 -4.20 -21.64
CA PHE A 12 14.55 -3.74 -20.60
C PHE A 12 14.27 -2.27 -20.30
N CYS A 13 13.92 -1.99 -19.05
CA CYS A 13 13.75 -0.62 -18.55
C CYS A 13 15.03 -0.22 -17.81
N ILE A 14 15.73 0.81 -18.29
CA ILE A 14 17.06 1.19 -17.81
C ILE A 14 16.98 2.56 -17.10
N PRO A 15 17.24 2.64 -15.79
CA PRO A 15 17.39 3.90 -15.07
C PRO A 15 18.57 4.75 -15.59
N TYR A 16 18.54 6.05 -15.32
CA TYR A 16 19.54 6.99 -15.84
C TYR A 16 20.97 6.68 -15.36
N GLU A 17 21.12 6.15 -14.15
CA GLU A 17 22.38 5.74 -13.54
C GLU A 17 23.00 4.58 -14.32
N ILE A 18 22.20 3.56 -14.62
CA ILE A 18 22.62 2.36 -15.34
C ILE A 18 22.93 2.71 -16.80
N LYS A 19 22.13 3.59 -17.43
CA LYS A 19 22.42 4.11 -18.77
C LYS A 19 23.82 4.72 -18.85
N ARG A 20 24.23 5.51 -17.86
CA ARG A 20 25.59 6.10 -17.80
C ARG A 20 26.67 5.03 -17.66
N GLN A 21 26.44 3.99 -16.86
CA GLN A 21 27.39 2.89 -16.66
C GLN A 21 27.56 2.03 -17.93
N ILE A 22 26.46 1.74 -18.63
CA ILE A 22 26.52 1.02 -19.91
C ILE A 22 27.36 1.80 -20.93
N LEU A 23 27.11 3.11 -21.06
CA LEU A 23 27.83 3.98 -22.00
C LEU A 23 29.32 4.10 -21.64
N SER A 24 29.66 4.20 -20.35
CA SER A 24 31.06 4.27 -19.90
C SER A 24 31.81 2.96 -20.16
N SER A 25 31.16 1.80 -19.99
CA SER A 25 31.77 0.48 -20.24
C SER A 25 32.17 0.28 -21.71
N ARG A 26 31.47 0.92 -22.65
CA ARG A 26 31.73 0.84 -24.10
C ARG A 26 32.59 2.01 -24.62
N ARG A 27 32.96 2.96 -23.75
CA ARG A 27 33.62 4.23 -24.14
C ARG A 27 32.87 4.97 -25.25
N LEU A 28 31.54 4.95 -25.20
CA LEU A 28 30.69 5.66 -26.15
C LEU A 28 30.32 7.06 -25.65
N ASP A 29 30.07 7.97 -26.57
CA ASP A 29 29.53 9.29 -26.26
C ASP A 29 28.13 9.17 -25.63
N GLY A 30 27.82 10.08 -24.70
CA GLY A 30 26.63 10.07 -23.84
C GLY A 30 25.26 10.05 -24.55
N ASN A 31 25.24 10.27 -25.86
CA ASN A 31 24.03 10.31 -26.70
C ASN A 31 23.85 9.08 -27.61
N SER A 32 24.71 8.06 -27.49
CA SER A 32 24.58 6.84 -28.29
C SER A 32 23.37 6.01 -27.86
N ASN A 33 22.68 5.40 -28.82
CA ASN A 33 21.53 4.54 -28.53
C ASN A 33 22.00 3.21 -27.90
N ILE A 34 21.30 2.73 -26.89
CA ILE A 34 21.62 1.48 -26.17
C ILE A 34 20.82 0.34 -26.80
N ASP A 35 21.51 -0.70 -27.24
CA ASP A 35 20.89 -1.92 -27.73
C ASP A 35 20.83 -3.02 -26.65
N VAL A 36 20.01 -4.04 -26.85
CA VAL A 36 19.89 -5.20 -25.95
C VAL A 36 21.25 -5.87 -25.73
N SER A 37 22.09 -5.95 -26.76
CA SER A 37 23.44 -6.49 -26.62
C SER A 37 24.31 -5.69 -25.64
N ASP A 38 24.13 -4.38 -25.55
CA ASP A 38 24.88 -3.52 -24.63
C ASP A 38 24.45 -3.78 -23.17
N VAL A 39 23.13 -3.98 -22.95
CA VAL A 39 22.57 -4.33 -21.64
C VAL A 39 23.08 -5.69 -21.16
N LEU A 40 23.06 -6.70 -22.04
CA LEU A 40 23.55 -8.04 -21.69
C LEU A 40 25.06 -8.03 -21.41
N ARG A 41 25.84 -7.30 -22.20
CA ARG A 41 27.28 -7.14 -21.97
C ARG A 41 27.56 -6.48 -20.62
N TRP A 42 26.85 -5.39 -20.30
CA TRP A 42 26.99 -4.71 -19.01
C TRP A 42 26.61 -5.63 -17.85
N ALA A 43 25.50 -6.36 -17.95
CA ALA A 43 25.07 -7.30 -16.90
C ALA A 43 26.10 -8.42 -16.65
N ILE A 44 26.70 -8.96 -17.73
CA ILE A 44 27.78 -9.94 -17.62
C ILE A 44 29.00 -9.31 -16.93
N LEU A 45 29.42 -8.11 -17.35
CA LEU A 45 30.56 -7.41 -16.76
C LEU A 45 30.34 -7.10 -15.27
N GLU A 46 29.15 -6.65 -14.88
CA GLU A 46 28.82 -6.42 -13.48
C GLU A 46 28.82 -7.72 -12.68
N THR A 47 28.37 -8.83 -13.27
CA THR A 47 28.48 -10.15 -12.63
C THR A 47 29.95 -10.53 -12.39
N TRP A 48 30.85 -10.29 -13.36
CA TRP A 48 32.29 -10.50 -13.18
C TRP A 48 32.90 -9.54 -12.15
N ASN A 49 32.45 -8.28 -12.12
CA ASN A 49 32.88 -7.31 -11.11
C ASN A 49 32.44 -7.74 -9.71
N ASP A 50 31.22 -8.24 -9.57
CA ASP A 50 30.65 -8.75 -8.34
C ASP A 50 31.43 -9.98 -7.85
N VAL A 51 31.65 -10.99 -8.71
CA VAL A 51 32.48 -12.16 -8.40
C VAL A 51 33.89 -11.75 -7.91
N ARG A 52 34.50 -10.75 -8.54
CA ARG A 52 35.80 -10.23 -8.10
C ARG A 52 35.75 -9.53 -6.74
N ARG A 53 34.67 -8.80 -6.45
CA ARG A 53 34.43 -8.15 -5.15
C ARG A 53 34.19 -9.16 -4.04
N SER A 54 33.46 -10.24 -4.32
CA SER A 54 33.14 -11.27 -3.34
C SER A 54 34.29 -12.26 -3.10
N MET A 55 35.26 -12.36 -4.02
CA MET A 55 36.33 -13.36 -3.94
C MET A 55 37.17 -13.31 -2.64
N PRO A 56 37.56 -12.14 -2.11
CA PRO A 56 38.27 -12.12 -0.82
C PRO A 56 37.37 -12.52 0.37
N LEU A 57 36.07 -12.21 0.34
CA LEU A 57 35.13 -12.66 1.38
C LEU A 57 35.02 -14.20 1.35
N TRP A 58 34.86 -14.76 0.16
CA TRP A 58 34.85 -16.21 -0.06
C TRP A 58 36.14 -16.85 0.46
N ALA A 59 37.30 -16.25 0.21
CA ALA A 59 38.58 -16.77 0.70
C ALA A 59 38.65 -16.77 2.24
N VAL A 60 38.25 -15.67 2.89
CA VAL A 60 38.19 -15.57 4.35
C VAL A 60 37.22 -16.60 4.93
N GLN A 61 36.02 -16.74 4.34
CA GLN A 61 35.04 -17.75 4.74
C GLN A 61 35.57 -19.17 4.57
N GLY A 62 36.26 -19.45 3.47
CA GLY A 62 36.86 -20.76 3.20
C GLY A 62 37.95 -21.11 4.22
N CYS A 63 38.79 -20.14 4.59
CA CYS A 63 39.81 -20.38 5.61
C CYS A 63 39.19 -20.57 7.00
N ARG A 64 38.21 -19.75 7.39
CA ARG A 64 37.44 -19.96 8.63
C ARG A 64 36.80 -21.34 8.64
N PHE A 65 36.20 -21.76 7.53
CA PHE A 65 35.63 -23.10 7.43
C PHE A 65 36.68 -24.18 7.66
N ALA A 66 37.87 -24.09 7.06
CA ALA A 66 38.95 -25.04 7.25
C ALA A 66 39.42 -25.11 8.71
N GLU A 67 39.61 -23.96 9.36
CA GLU A 67 39.99 -23.88 10.78
C GLU A 67 38.92 -24.50 11.69
N GLN A 68 37.65 -24.14 11.47
CA GLN A 68 36.53 -24.66 12.27
C GLN A 68 36.30 -26.15 12.00
N GLN A 69 36.56 -26.63 10.79
CA GLN A 69 36.49 -28.05 10.43
C GLN A 69 37.54 -28.88 11.17
N GLU A 70 38.77 -28.38 11.32
CA GLU A 70 39.80 -29.10 12.09
C GLU A 70 39.43 -29.17 13.58
N LYS A 71 38.93 -28.07 14.15
CA LYS A 71 38.39 -28.07 15.53
C LYS A 71 37.25 -29.07 15.66
N TRP A 72 36.33 -29.09 14.70
CA TRP A 72 35.21 -30.03 14.68
C TRP A 72 35.67 -31.49 14.64
N ARG A 73 36.68 -31.81 13.83
CA ARG A 73 37.25 -33.16 13.71
C ARG A 73 37.82 -33.67 15.03
N VAL A 74 38.41 -32.78 15.84
CA VAL A 74 38.95 -33.14 17.17
C VAL A 74 37.85 -33.50 18.17
N TYR A 75 36.67 -32.88 18.05
CA TYR A 75 35.55 -33.06 19.00
C TYR A 75 34.45 -34.00 18.48
N GLN A 76 34.60 -34.55 17.28
CA GLN A 76 33.65 -35.48 16.68
C GLN A 76 33.88 -36.90 17.25
N THR A 77 32.97 -37.37 18.10
CA THR A 77 32.89 -38.78 18.53
C THR A 77 31.75 -39.50 17.79
N GLU A 78 31.92 -40.79 17.46
CA GLU A 78 30.99 -41.56 16.61
C GLU A 78 29.54 -41.66 17.13
N GLU A 79 29.28 -41.42 18.43
CA GLU A 79 27.96 -41.70 19.03
C GLU A 79 27.19 -40.51 19.63
N CYS A 80 27.76 -39.30 19.78
CA CYS A 80 26.97 -38.11 20.15
C CYS A 80 27.76 -36.79 20.04
N VAL A 81 27.13 -35.74 19.50
CA VAL A 81 27.65 -34.37 19.52
C VAL A 81 27.20 -33.69 20.81
N SER A 82 27.93 -33.91 21.90
CA SER A 82 27.77 -33.13 23.14
C SER A 82 29.02 -32.29 23.35
N LEU A 83 29.02 -31.06 22.83
CA LEU A 83 30.09 -30.08 23.02
C LEU A 83 30.05 -29.53 24.45
N ALA A 84 31.12 -29.73 25.21
CA ALA A 84 31.28 -29.06 26.49
C ALA A 84 31.42 -27.54 26.29
N PRO A 85 30.97 -26.69 27.24
CA PRO A 85 31.07 -25.23 27.13
C PRO A 85 32.49 -24.72 26.83
N GLU A 86 33.51 -25.36 27.39
CA GLU A 86 34.92 -25.05 27.15
C GLU A 86 35.36 -25.32 25.71
N GLN A 87 34.82 -26.38 25.09
CA GLN A 87 35.06 -26.70 23.68
C GLN A 87 34.34 -25.70 22.78
N ALA A 88 33.09 -25.33 23.11
CA ALA A 88 32.33 -24.32 22.38
C ALA A 88 33.04 -22.94 22.38
N GLN A 89 33.74 -22.59 23.46
CA GLN A 89 34.54 -21.37 23.52
C GLN A 89 35.66 -21.32 22.47
N THR A 90 36.20 -22.48 22.05
CA THR A 90 37.25 -22.53 21.02
C THR A 90 36.76 -22.17 19.62
N PHE A 91 35.43 -22.21 19.39
CA PHE A 91 34.79 -21.81 18.13
C PHE A 91 34.52 -20.30 18.06
N LEU A 92 34.66 -19.56 19.16
CA LEU A 92 34.36 -18.12 19.21
C LEU A 92 35.36 -17.32 18.37
N GLU A 93 34.83 -16.34 17.64
CA GLU A 93 35.59 -15.35 16.88
C GLU A 93 35.39 -13.96 17.52
N PRO A 94 36.36 -13.04 17.38
CA PRO A 94 36.19 -11.67 17.84
C PRO A 94 35.03 -10.99 17.07
N GLU A 95 34.03 -10.54 17.82
CA GLU A 95 32.80 -9.93 17.27
C GLU A 95 33.06 -8.60 16.54
N CYS A 96 34.09 -7.85 16.96
CA CYS A 96 34.41 -6.56 16.35
C CYS A 96 35.92 -6.30 16.31
N GLN A 97 36.33 -5.50 15.32
CA GLN A 97 37.68 -4.96 15.29
C GLN A 97 37.84 -3.79 16.26
N THR A 98 39.03 -3.68 16.85
CA THR A 98 39.36 -2.52 17.68
C THR A 98 39.46 -1.24 16.84
N LEU A 99 39.17 -0.07 17.43
CA LEU A 99 39.32 1.24 16.77
C LEU A 99 40.73 1.44 16.19
N LYS A 100 41.75 0.92 16.86
CA LYS A 100 43.15 1.00 16.40
C LYS A 100 43.39 0.18 15.14
N GLN A 101 42.73 -0.97 14.98
CA GLN A 101 42.81 -1.77 13.74
C GLN A 101 42.09 -1.07 12.57
N ARG A 102 40.95 -0.40 12.84
CA ARG A 102 40.14 0.27 11.81
C ARG A 102 40.76 1.57 11.28
N TYR A 103 41.38 2.37 12.15
CA TYR A 103 41.78 3.74 11.81
C TYR A 103 43.30 3.97 11.71
N ARG A 104 44.13 2.95 11.97
CA ARG A 104 45.58 3.11 11.82
C ARG A 104 45.95 3.14 10.33
N PRO A 105 46.64 4.18 9.85
CA PRO A 105 47.09 4.23 8.47
C PRO A 105 48.10 3.10 8.21
N SER A 106 47.75 2.19 7.32
CA SER A 106 48.58 1.06 6.90
C SER A 106 48.64 1.02 5.37
N HIS A 107 49.84 0.81 4.82
CA HIS A 107 50.09 0.93 3.38
C HIS A 107 49.79 -0.36 2.59
N ASN A 108 49.28 -1.43 3.20
CA ASN A 108 48.93 -2.68 2.51
C ASN A 108 48.01 -3.57 3.36
N ASN A 109 46.73 -3.19 3.52
CA ASN A 109 45.75 -3.99 4.30
C ASN A 109 45.40 -5.35 3.67
N ILE A 110 45.70 -5.55 2.38
CA ILE A 110 45.30 -6.75 1.63
C ILE A 110 46.18 -7.94 1.97
N GLN A 111 47.47 -7.69 2.15
CA GLN A 111 48.40 -8.74 2.53
C GLN A 111 48.19 -9.17 3.97
N HIS A 112 47.85 -8.27 4.90
CA HIS A 112 47.71 -8.61 6.32
C HIS A 112 46.50 -9.49 6.64
N LEU A 113 45.33 -9.28 6.01
CA LEU A 113 44.14 -10.13 6.24
C LEU A 113 44.32 -11.57 5.74
N ILE A 114 45.19 -11.75 4.73
CA ILE A 114 45.47 -13.01 4.04
C ILE A 114 46.73 -13.68 4.60
N SER A 115 47.67 -12.93 5.18
CA SER A 115 48.94 -13.47 5.69
C SER A 115 48.89 -14.00 7.13
N ASP A 116 47.91 -13.57 7.93
CA ASP A 116 47.76 -14.06 9.31
C ASP A 116 46.95 -15.39 9.37
N ILE A 117 46.36 -15.82 8.25
CA ILE A 117 45.62 -17.08 8.15
C ILE A 117 46.46 -18.03 7.29
N GLU A 118 46.68 -19.27 7.74
CA GLU A 118 47.25 -20.33 6.88
C GLU A 118 46.23 -20.66 5.79
N ILE A 119 46.24 -19.87 4.71
CA ILE A 119 45.35 -20.08 3.58
C ILE A 119 45.74 -21.38 2.91
N SER A 120 44.79 -22.32 2.85
CA SER A 120 44.92 -23.54 2.06
C SER A 120 45.36 -23.20 0.64
N GLU A 121 46.36 -23.90 0.13
CA GLU A 121 46.96 -23.65 -1.18
C GLU A 121 45.92 -23.62 -2.32
N ALA A 122 44.85 -24.41 -2.19
CA ALA A 122 43.72 -24.44 -3.11
C ALA A 122 42.86 -23.15 -3.12
N ILE A 123 42.70 -22.50 -1.97
CA ILE A 123 41.98 -21.21 -1.89
C ILE A 123 42.83 -20.12 -2.53
N ARG A 124 44.14 -20.15 -2.29
CA ARG A 124 45.08 -19.20 -2.89
C ARG A 124 45.13 -19.33 -4.41
N GLU A 125 45.26 -20.55 -4.93
CA GLU A 125 45.23 -20.82 -6.37
C GLU A 125 43.94 -20.31 -7.02
N ARG A 126 42.80 -20.51 -6.36
CA ARG A 126 41.51 -20.02 -6.86
C ARG A 126 41.38 -18.50 -6.86
N CYS A 127 42.00 -17.83 -5.89
CA CYS A 127 42.12 -16.39 -5.88
C CYS A 127 43.01 -15.89 -7.02
N ASP A 128 44.13 -16.56 -7.29
CA ASP A 128 45.07 -16.18 -8.35
C ASP A 128 44.46 -16.32 -9.76
N GLU A 129 43.50 -17.22 -9.97
CA GLU A 129 42.70 -17.31 -11.21
C GLU A 129 41.83 -16.06 -11.46
N VAL A 130 41.57 -15.25 -10.43
CA VAL A 130 40.67 -14.10 -10.49
C VAL A 130 41.47 -12.80 -10.38
N GLU A 131 41.87 -12.24 -11.54
CA GLU A 131 42.66 -11.00 -11.62
C GLU A 131 41.99 -9.80 -10.90
N GLY A 132 42.78 -9.07 -10.09
CA GLY A 132 42.39 -7.75 -9.55
C GLY A 132 41.97 -7.70 -8.08
N LEU A 133 42.35 -8.68 -7.26
CA LEU A 133 42.04 -8.75 -5.82
C LEU A 133 42.61 -7.59 -4.97
N ALA A 134 43.58 -6.85 -5.51
CA ALA A 134 44.39 -5.87 -4.79
C ALA A 134 43.70 -4.51 -4.47
N VAL A 135 42.38 -4.37 -4.61
CA VAL A 135 41.71 -3.05 -4.42
C VAL A 135 40.48 -3.08 -3.48
N LEU A 136 40.06 -4.23 -2.96
CA LEU A 136 38.66 -4.40 -2.50
C LEU A 136 38.44 -4.49 -0.97
N SER A 137 39.49 -4.31 -0.16
CA SER A 137 39.44 -4.39 1.31
C SER A 137 38.40 -3.47 1.98
N SER A 138 38.19 -2.25 1.47
CA SER A 138 37.24 -1.31 2.09
C SER A 138 35.77 -1.70 1.85
N ALA A 139 35.46 -2.29 0.70
CA ALA A 139 34.09 -2.67 0.34
C ALA A 139 33.64 -3.94 1.10
N LEU A 140 34.56 -4.89 1.29
CA LEU A 140 34.30 -6.12 2.05
C LEU A 140 33.91 -5.86 3.51
N HIS A 141 34.54 -4.86 4.13
CA HIS A 141 34.23 -4.49 5.51
C HIS A 141 32.94 -3.68 5.62
N GLU A 142 32.64 -2.86 4.62
CA GLU A 142 31.35 -2.14 4.55
C GLU A 142 30.17 -3.12 4.38
N GLU A 143 30.31 -4.18 3.57
CA GLU A 143 29.31 -5.24 3.43
C GLU A 143 29.14 -6.07 4.72
N GLN A 144 30.24 -6.46 5.38
CA GLN A 144 30.16 -7.17 6.68
C GLN A 144 29.50 -6.33 7.78
N GLU A 145 29.75 -5.02 7.83
CA GLU A 145 29.04 -4.13 8.77
C GLU A 145 27.58 -3.87 8.38
N ARG A 146 27.23 -4.00 7.09
CA ARG A 146 25.84 -3.90 6.62
C ARG A 146 25.02 -5.13 6.95
N GLU A 147 25.62 -6.33 6.89
CA GLU A 147 24.97 -7.58 7.31
C GLU A 147 24.81 -7.70 8.83
N LEU A 148 25.68 -7.02 9.59
CA LEU A 148 25.59 -6.92 11.06
C LEU A 148 24.76 -5.71 11.55
N ALA A 149 24.42 -4.77 10.67
CA ALA A 149 23.42 -3.77 11.00
C ALA A 149 22.12 -4.55 11.25
N PRO A 150 21.50 -4.47 12.44
CA PRO A 150 20.22 -5.11 12.65
C PRO A 150 19.24 -4.47 11.67
N GLU A 151 18.98 -5.13 10.55
CA GLU A 151 17.75 -4.92 9.82
C GLU A 151 16.65 -5.27 10.80
N ILE A 152 16.12 -4.27 11.49
CA ILE A 152 14.91 -4.42 12.30
C ILE A 152 13.78 -4.62 11.29
N GLN A 153 13.70 -5.83 10.74
CA GLN A 153 12.55 -6.31 10.02
C GLN A 153 11.46 -6.42 11.06
N THR A 154 10.62 -5.40 11.13
CA THR A 154 9.46 -5.41 12.02
C THR A 154 8.47 -6.37 11.38
N GLU A 155 8.55 -7.65 11.75
CA GLU A 155 7.58 -8.65 11.31
C GLU A 155 6.25 -8.31 11.97
N ARG A 156 5.35 -7.73 11.17
CA ARG A 156 3.99 -7.45 11.63
C ARG A 156 3.20 -8.75 11.54
N GLU A 157 2.93 -9.36 12.68
CA GLU A 157 1.93 -10.41 12.76
C GLU A 157 0.55 -9.84 12.44
N GLU A 158 0.06 -10.13 11.23
CA GLU A 158 -1.31 -9.77 10.84
C GLU A 158 -2.29 -10.75 11.51
N GLN A 159 -2.94 -10.30 12.57
CA GLN A 159 -4.06 -11.04 13.17
C GLN A 159 -5.20 -11.10 12.15
N ARG A 160 -5.39 -12.28 11.55
CA ARG A 160 -6.50 -12.52 10.63
C ARG A 160 -7.82 -12.61 11.40
N PRO A 161 -8.95 -12.23 10.76
CA PRO A 161 -10.27 -12.51 11.30
C PRO A 161 -10.43 -14.00 11.65
N PRO A 162 -11.25 -14.34 12.66
CA PRO A 162 -11.59 -15.73 12.95
C PRO A 162 -12.13 -16.44 11.70
N ALA A 163 -11.87 -17.74 11.59
CA ALA A 163 -12.39 -18.53 10.48
C ALA A 163 -13.93 -18.57 10.56
N ALA A 164 -14.58 -18.26 9.44
CA ALA A 164 -16.04 -18.30 9.30
C ALA A 164 -16.44 -18.95 7.99
N GLN A 165 -17.64 -19.54 7.95
CA GLN A 165 -18.17 -20.13 6.73
C GLN A 165 -18.67 -19.02 5.79
N PRO A 166 -18.25 -19.01 4.51
CA PRO A 166 -18.68 -18.00 3.56
C PRO A 166 -20.19 -18.10 3.30
N ALA A 167 -20.84 -16.95 3.12
CA ALA A 167 -22.23 -16.89 2.67
C ALA A 167 -22.35 -17.49 1.27
N THR A 168 -23.50 -18.08 0.96
CA THR A 168 -23.75 -18.60 -0.39
C THR A 168 -24.09 -17.43 -1.30
N HIS A 169 -23.27 -17.25 -2.33
CA HIS A 169 -23.51 -16.19 -3.30
C HIS A 169 -24.77 -16.45 -4.13
N TYR A 170 -25.56 -15.41 -4.38
CA TYR A 170 -26.72 -15.47 -5.26
C TYR A 170 -26.91 -14.14 -5.99
N ILE A 171 -27.57 -14.18 -7.14
CA ILE A 171 -27.91 -12.98 -7.92
C ILE A 171 -29.42 -12.83 -7.87
N HIS A 172 -29.88 -11.68 -7.39
CA HIS A 172 -31.29 -11.37 -7.34
C HIS A 172 -31.79 -10.81 -8.67
N ASP A 173 -32.99 -11.20 -9.10
CA ASP A 173 -33.58 -10.78 -10.39
C ASP A 173 -33.80 -9.26 -10.48
N ASP A 174 -34.13 -8.60 -9.37
CA ASP A 174 -34.19 -7.12 -9.30
C ASP A 174 -32.86 -6.42 -9.62
N ILE A 175 -31.70 -7.06 -9.41
CA ILE A 175 -30.40 -6.50 -9.82
C ILE A 175 -30.23 -6.62 -11.33
N ASN A 176 -30.63 -7.74 -11.93
CA ASN A 176 -30.71 -7.87 -13.39
C ASN A 176 -31.65 -6.81 -13.98
N SER A 177 -32.82 -6.65 -13.39
CA SER A 177 -33.81 -5.64 -13.81
C SER A 177 -33.26 -4.22 -13.68
N PHE A 178 -32.48 -3.93 -12.63
CA PHE A 178 -31.78 -2.66 -12.48
C PHE A 178 -30.74 -2.45 -13.59
N ILE A 179 -29.97 -3.48 -13.94
CA ILE A 179 -29.00 -3.40 -15.05
C ILE A 179 -29.70 -3.13 -16.38
N GLU A 180 -30.83 -3.77 -16.64
CA GLU A 180 -31.56 -3.60 -17.91
C GLU A 180 -32.27 -2.25 -18.01
N THR A 181 -32.89 -1.79 -16.91
CA THR A 181 -33.82 -0.65 -16.95
C THR A 181 -33.28 0.62 -16.29
N GLY A 182 -32.21 0.53 -15.49
CA GLY A 182 -31.70 1.61 -14.66
C GLY A 182 -32.64 2.04 -13.53
N SER A 183 -33.71 1.29 -13.27
CA SER A 183 -34.74 1.62 -12.29
C SER A 183 -34.68 0.70 -11.06
N ILE A 184 -34.98 1.26 -9.89
CA ILE A 184 -34.96 0.56 -8.60
C ILE A 184 -36.40 0.38 -8.09
N SER A 185 -36.73 -0.85 -7.70
CA SER A 185 -37.95 -1.16 -6.95
C SER A 185 -37.73 -0.89 -5.46
N ARG A 186 -38.62 -0.09 -4.84
CA ARG A 186 -38.53 0.25 -3.41
C ARG A 186 -38.88 -0.91 -2.47
N SER A 187 -39.59 -1.92 -2.96
CA SER A 187 -39.99 -3.11 -2.19
C SER A 187 -39.05 -4.29 -2.38
N SER A 188 -37.96 -4.12 -3.12
CA SER A 188 -36.99 -5.19 -3.36
C SER A 188 -36.23 -5.54 -2.10
N THR A 189 -36.00 -6.83 -1.89
CA THR A 189 -35.08 -7.34 -0.87
C THR A 189 -33.66 -7.47 -1.39
N ALA A 190 -33.39 -7.16 -2.67
CA ALA A 190 -32.09 -7.37 -3.30
C ALA A 190 -31.00 -6.41 -2.80
N TYR A 191 -31.40 -5.23 -2.37
CA TYR A 191 -30.50 -4.14 -1.96
C TYR A 191 -31.16 -3.30 -0.86
N GLN A 192 -30.33 -2.58 -0.13
CA GLN A 192 -30.75 -1.67 0.93
C GLN A 192 -29.82 -0.45 0.99
N PRO A 193 -30.20 0.66 1.65
CA PRO A 193 -29.30 1.77 1.90
C PRO A 193 -27.97 1.30 2.50
N ALA A 194 -26.86 1.76 1.93
CA ALA A 194 -25.54 1.22 2.25
C ALA A 194 -25.19 1.32 3.73
N PHE A 195 -25.53 2.42 4.40
CA PHE A 195 -25.26 2.57 5.83
C PHE A 195 -26.10 1.62 6.70
N ILE A 196 -27.31 1.22 6.28
CA ILE A 196 -28.13 0.24 7.01
C ILE A 196 -27.46 -1.14 7.04
N THR A 197 -26.68 -1.49 6.00
CA THR A 197 -25.90 -2.74 6.00
C THR A 197 -24.90 -2.84 7.15
N LEU A 198 -24.53 -1.72 7.77
CA LEU A 198 -23.64 -1.67 8.92
C LEU A 198 -24.38 -1.95 10.23
N GLY A 199 -25.66 -2.34 10.23
CA GLY A 199 -26.43 -2.59 11.45
C GLY A 199 -25.85 -3.67 12.37
N ASN A 200 -25.03 -4.58 11.84
CA ASN A 200 -24.40 -5.67 12.60
C ASN A 200 -22.97 -5.36 13.05
N ILE A 201 -22.47 -4.13 12.88
CA ILE A 201 -21.16 -3.72 13.40
C ILE A 201 -21.28 -3.29 14.86
N SER A 202 -20.20 -3.39 15.64
CA SER A 202 -20.21 -3.03 17.06
C SER A 202 -20.57 -1.55 17.31
N ALA A 203 -20.19 -0.67 16.38
CA ALA A 203 -20.52 0.75 16.44
C ALA A 203 -21.94 1.12 15.98
N ALA A 204 -22.74 0.18 15.46
CA ALA A 204 -24.10 0.47 14.99
C ALA A 204 -24.97 1.12 16.08
N SER A 205 -24.79 0.71 17.34
CA SER A 205 -25.50 1.28 18.50
C SER A 205 -25.21 2.76 18.78
N GLN A 206 -24.15 3.31 18.17
CA GLN A 206 -23.71 4.69 18.40
C GLN A 206 -24.47 5.70 17.54
N ILE A 207 -25.22 5.25 16.53
CA ILE A 207 -25.88 6.12 15.57
C ILE A 207 -27.21 5.53 15.08
N ASP A 208 -28.15 6.41 14.74
CA ASP A 208 -29.35 6.05 13.98
C ASP A 208 -29.00 5.99 12.48
N LEU A 209 -28.82 4.78 11.93
CA LEU A 209 -28.38 4.57 10.55
C LEU A 209 -29.41 5.04 9.52
N ASP A 210 -30.68 5.15 9.89
CA ASP A 210 -31.76 5.63 9.01
C ASP A 210 -31.65 7.13 8.72
N ARG A 211 -30.79 7.85 9.46
CA ARG A 211 -30.50 9.28 9.23
C ARG A 211 -29.63 9.53 8.01
N PHE A 212 -28.88 8.53 7.56
CA PHE A 212 -28.14 8.65 6.31
C PHE A 212 -29.11 8.64 5.13
N HIS A 213 -28.90 9.56 4.18
CA HIS A 213 -29.76 9.63 2.99
C HIS A 213 -29.72 8.30 2.20
N PRO A 214 -30.86 7.76 1.74
CA PRO A 214 -30.94 6.41 1.16
C PRO A 214 -30.45 6.31 -0.30
N SER A 215 -29.74 7.31 -0.81
CA SER A 215 -29.32 7.36 -2.23
C SER A 215 -28.20 6.40 -2.59
N LEU A 216 -27.31 6.10 -1.64
CA LEU A 216 -26.28 5.09 -1.82
C LEU A 216 -26.83 3.74 -1.36
N LEU A 217 -26.91 2.78 -2.28
CA LEU A 217 -27.39 1.43 -2.01
C LEU A 217 -26.23 0.44 -1.98
N ALA A 218 -26.46 -0.70 -1.35
CA ALA A 218 -25.59 -1.86 -1.40
C ALA A 218 -26.45 -3.12 -1.61
N SER A 219 -25.96 -4.04 -2.44
CA SER A 219 -26.61 -5.33 -2.64
C SER A 219 -26.55 -6.18 -1.38
N THR A 220 -27.52 -7.08 -1.24
CA THR A 220 -27.54 -8.08 -0.18
C THR A 220 -26.30 -8.95 -0.22
N ASP A 221 -25.92 -9.47 -1.41
CA ASP A 221 -24.72 -10.28 -1.57
C ASP A 221 -23.46 -9.51 -1.15
N PHE A 222 -23.34 -8.21 -1.45
CA PHE A 222 -22.22 -7.39 -0.97
C PHE A 222 -22.14 -7.35 0.56
N SER A 223 -23.27 -7.15 1.23
CA SER A 223 -23.34 -7.03 2.69
C SER A 223 -23.22 -8.35 3.45
N GLU A 224 -23.71 -9.45 2.86
CA GLU A 224 -23.73 -10.77 3.48
C GLU A 224 -22.50 -11.58 3.06
N THR A 225 -21.45 -11.49 3.87
CA THR A 225 -20.15 -12.08 3.52
C THR A 225 -19.95 -13.48 4.10
N ILE A 226 -20.55 -13.76 5.24
CA ILE A 226 -20.43 -15.01 5.99
C ILE A 226 -21.79 -15.50 6.48
N GLN A 227 -21.89 -16.80 6.76
CA GLN A 227 -23.07 -17.38 7.40
C GLN A 227 -23.09 -17.01 8.88
N VAL A 228 -24.10 -16.25 9.30
CA VAL A 228 -24.27 -15.83 10.69
C VAL A 228 -24.55 -17.06 11.56
N PRO A 229 -23.73 -17.36 12.59
CA PRO A 229 -23.99 -18.48 13.48
C PRO A 229 -25.31 -18.29 14.23
N LYS A 230 -26.13 -19.35 14.28
CA LYS A 230 -27.41 -19.32 14.99
C LYS A 230 -27.16 -19.17 16.50
N GLY A 231 -27.75 -18.15 17.12
CA GLY A 231 -27.79 -17.99 18.59
C GLY A 231 -26.68 -17.15 19.23
N SER A 232 -25.79 -16.51 18.44
CA SER A 232 -24.79 -15.55 18.96
C SER A 232 -25.11 -14.11 18.57
N SER A 233 -24.73 -13.15 19.41
CA SER A 233 -24.64 -11.72 19.03
C SER A 233 -23.50 -11.54 18.02
N PHE A 234 -23.81 -11.78 16.75
CA PHE A 234 -22.83 -11.69 15.67
C PHE A 234 -22.40 -10.24 15.45
N ILE A 235 -21.09 -10.00 15.38
CA ILE A 235 -20.49 -8.70 15.09
C ILE A 235 -19.73 -8.82 13.77
N ALA A 236 -20.10 -8.00 12.81
CA ALA A 236 -19.61 -8.07 11.44
C ALA A 236 -18.31 -7.28 11.19
N ASP A 237 -17.72 -6.64 12.21
CA ASP A 237 -16.59 -5.70 12.09
C ASP A 237 -15.45 -6.22 11.20
N ALA A 238 -15.03 -7.47 11.42
CA ALA A 238 -13.90 -8.09 10.71
C ALA A 238 -14.27 -8.72 9.35
N TYR A 239 -15.56 -8.74 8.99
CA TYR A 239 -16.08 -9.42 7.81
C TYR A 239 -16.67 -8.44 6.78
N GLN A 240 -16.47 -7.13 6.97
CA GLN A 240 -16.90 -6.11 6.03
C GLN A 240 -16.06 -6.15 4.74
N ARG A 241 -16.73 -6.21 3.58
CA ARG A 241 -16.05 -6.14 2.27
C ARG A 241 -15.59 -4.72 1.95
N SER A 242 -14.47 -4.62 1.27
CA SER A 242 -14.01 -3.36 0.69
C SER A 242 -14.91 -2.95 -0.49
N VAL A 243 -15.17 -1.66 -0.59
CA VAL A 243 -15.96 -1.09 -1.69
C VAL A 243 -15.07 -0.99 -2.92
N ARG A 244 -15.40 -1.75 -3.97
CA ARG A 244 -14.59 -1.81 -5.20
C ARG A 244 -15.41 -1.66 -6.48
N PHE A 245 -16.60 -2.23 -6.52
CA PHE A 245 -17.46 -2.28 -7.70
C PHE A 245 -18.72 -1.49 -7.43
N ILE A 246 -18.99 -0.51 -8.28
CA ILE A 246 -20.12 0.41 -8.12
C ILE A 246 -20.90 0.45 -9.41
N LEU A 247 -22.19 0.13 -9.35
CA LEU A 247 -23.12 0.40 -10.43
C LEU A 247 -23.67 1.81 -10.27
N SER A 248 -23.78 2.54 -11.38
CA SER A 248 -24.52 3.80 -11.42
C SER A 248 -25.45 3.85 -12.61
N THR A 249 -26.57 4.56 -12.47
CA THR A 249 -27.47 4.85 -13.58
C THR A 249 -26.80 5.81 -14.57
N ALA A 250 -26.99 5.56 -15.87
CA ALA A 250 -26.53 6.45 -16.92
C ALA A 250 -27.38 7.75 -16.95
N PRO A 251 -26.81 8.89 -17.35
CA PRO A 251 -27.52 10.18 -17.43
C PRO A 251 -28.77 10.18 -18.32
N SER A 252 -28.78 9.30 -19.33
CA SER A 252 -29.83 9.19 -20.33
C SER A 252 -31.13 8.58 -19.80
N VAL A 253 -31.12 7.99 -18.62
CA VAL A 253 -32.30 7.40 -17.98
C VAL A 253 -32.83 8.39 -16.94
N PRO A 254 -33.95 9.10 -17.20
CA PRO A 254 -34.55 9.96 -16.19
C PRO A 254 -34.99 9.08 -15.02
N PRO A 255 -34.52 9.35 -13.79
CA PRO A 255 -34.88 8.54 -12.65
C PRO A 255 -36.38 8.69 -12.37
N LYS A 256 -37.06 7.55 -12.22
CA LYS A 256 -38.45 7.53 -11.74
C LYS A 256 -38.46 7.81 -10.23
N GLY A 257 -38.52 9.08 -9.83
CA GLY A 257 -38.61 9.49 -8.43
C GLY A 257 -37.90 10.82 -8.14
N ASN A 258 -37.65 11.08 -6.85
CA ASN A 258 -37.03 12.32 -6.37
C ASN A 258 -35.49 12.28 -6.34
N SER A 259 -34.86 11.19 -6.80
CA SER A 259 -33.39 11.03 -6.80
C SER A 259 -32.85 11.21 -8.20
N LEU A 260 -31.88 12.11 -8.41
CA LEU A 260 -31.30 12.43 -9.71
C LEU A 260 -30.40 11.31 -10.28
N MET A 261 -29.92 10.40 -9.45
CA MET A 261 -29.00 9.31 -9.81
C MET A 261 -29.06 8.22 -8.73
N TYR A 262 -29.01 6.96 -9.13
CA TYR A 262 -28.82 5.85 -8.20
C TYR A 262 -27.40 5.31 -8.30
N MET A 263 -26.84 4.96 -7.14
CA MET A 263 -25.53 4.31 -7.02
C MET A 263 -25.67 3.10 -6.12
N MET A 264 -25.19 1.96 -6.59
CA MET A 264 -25.29 0.68 -5.88
C MET A 264 -23.92 0.03 -5.79
N ILE A 265 -23.50 -0.31 -4.59
CA ILE A 265 -22.31 -1.11 -4.34
C ILE A 265 -22.67 -2.57 -4.49
N ILE A 266 -21.91 -3.30 -5.32
CA ILE A 266 -22.14 -4.73 -5.57
C ILE A 266 -20.90 -5.53 -5.18
N SER A 267 -21.09 -6.83 -4.98
CA SER A 267 -20.00 -7.73 -4.64
C SER A 267 -19.11 -8.03 -5.84
N PRO A 268 -17.87 -8.51 -5.62
CA PRO A 268 -17.03 -9.02 -6.70
C PRO A 268 -17.67 -10.19 -7.46
N TYR A 269 -18.47 -11.01 -6.79
CA TYR A 269 -19.17 -12.13 -7.41
C TYR A 269 -20.24 -11.63 -8.39
N GLU A 270 -21.10 -10.72 -7.92
CA GLU A 270 -22.13 -10.09 -8.75
C GLU A 270 -21.49 -9.37 -9.94
N ALA A 271 -20.44 -8.57 -9.71
CA ALA A 271 -19.75 -7.86 -10.77
C ALA A 271 -19.19 -8.81 -11.84
N ASN A 272 -18.65 -9.96 -11.44
CA ASN A 272 -18.09 -10.96 -12.37
C ASN A 272 -19.19 -11.63 -13.20
N VAL A 273 -20.27 -12.10 -12.56
CA VAL A 273 -21.34 -12.85 -13.25
C VAL A 273 -22.20 -11.93 -14.11
N LEU A 274 -22.48 -10.71 -13.65
CA LEU A 274 -23.32 -9.74 -14.35
C LEU A 274 -22.59 -8.99 -15.46
N MET A 275 -21.27 -9.13 -15.58
CA MET A 275 -20.45 -8.44 -16.57
C MET A 275 -21.00 -8.52 -18.01
N PRO A 276 -21.48 -9.68 -18.52
CA PRO A 276 -22.03 -9.76 -19.88
C PRO A 276 -23.32 -8.95 -20.07
N ALA A 277 -24.15 -8.83 -19.03
CA ALA A 277 -25.38 -8.03 -19.06
C ALA A 277 -25.05 -6.54 -18.96
N ILE A 278 -24.12 -6.18 -18.07
CA ILE A 278 -23.61 -4.81 -17.90
C ILE A 278 -23.03 -4.29 -19.21
N LEU A 279 -22.19 -5.07 -19.89
CA LEU A 279 -21.58 -4.70 -21.18
C LEU A 279 -22.60 -4.36 -22.27
N LYS A 280 -23.80 -4.94 -22.22
CA LYS A 280 -24.88 -4.72 -23.17
C LYS A 280 -25.85 -3.64 -22.74
N SER A 281 -25.80 -3.22 -21.47
CA SER A 281 -26.73 -2.24 -20.92
C SER A 281 -26.44 -0.84 -21.44
N THR A 282 -27.49 -0.07 -21.69
CA THR A 282 -27.41 1.37 -21.95
C THR A 282 -27.87 2.19 -20.74
N ALA A 283 -28.35 1.52 -19.70
CA ALA A 283 -29.02 2.14 -18.55
C ALA A 283 -28.11 2.26 -17.33
N VAL A 284 -27.10 1.41 -17.20
CA VAL A 284 -26.15 1.43 -16.09
C VAL A 284 -24.70 1.34 -16.57
N ALA A 285 -23.78 1.79 -15.73
CA ALA A 285 -22.35 1.48 -15.85
C ALA A 285 -21.80 0.95 -14.54
N LEU A 286 -20.87 0.01 -14.67
CA LEU A 286 -20.02 -0.51 -13.62
C LEU A 286 -18.73 0.30 -13.56
N HIS A 287 -18.37 0.74 -12.37
CA HIS A 287 -17.18 1.53 -12.10
C HIS A 287 -16.26 0.80 -11.14
N LEU A 288 -14.95 0.85 -11.44
CA LEU A 288 -13.91 0.46 -10.49
C LEU A 288 -13.59 1.64 -9.58
N TYR A 289 -13.65 1.40 -8.28
CA TYR A 289 -13.42 2.41 -7.26
C TYR A 289 -12.47 1.90 -6.18
N ALA A 290 -11.73 2.83 -5.57
CA ALA A 290 -11.07 2.62 -4.30
C ALA A 290 -11.05 3.94 -3.51
N PRO A 291 -11.26 3.91 -2.18
CA PRO A 291 -11.20 5.11 -1.36
C PRO A 291 -9.78 5.69 -1.34
N ARG A 292 -9.66 7.02 -1.29
CA ARG A 292 -8.36 7.70 -1.20
C ARG A 292 -7.72 7.51 0.18
N GLN A 293 -6.86 6.49 0.29
CA GLN A 293 -6.16 6.11 1.53
C GLN A 293 -4.78 6.75 1.70
N ASN A 294 -4.18 7.28 0.63
CA ASN A 294 -2.94 8.04 0.63
C ASN A 294 -3.20 9.36 -0.11
N ARG A 295 -2.68 10.46 0.44
CA ARG A 295 -2.78 11.81 -0.13
C ARG A 295 -2.12 11.88 -1.51
N GLU A 296 -1.07 11.12 -1.77
CA GLU A 296 -0.34 11.15 -3.05
C GLU A 296 -1.13 10.59 -4.23
N PHE A 297 -2.15 9.76 -3.97
CA PHE A 297 -3.00 9.24 -5.03
C PHE A 297 -4.10 10.23 -5.42
N ALA A 298 -4.43 10.27 -6.70
CA ALA A 298 -5.58 11.00 -7.20
C ALA A 298 -6.89 10.38 -6.64
N PRO A 299 -7.92 11.20 -6.34
CA PRO A 299 -9.22 10.70 -5.91
C PRO A 299 -9.91 9.93 -7.05
N LEU A 300 -10.53 8.81 -6.71
CA LEU A 300 -11.28 7.95 -7.66
C LEU A 300 -12.79 8.11 -7.52
N ASP A 301 -13.23 9.07 -6.72
CA ASP A 301 -14.62 9.34 -6.36
C ASP A 301 -15.45 10.04 -7.46
N ARG A 302 -14.79 10.36 -8.58
CA ARG A 302 -15.43 10.72 -9.86
C ARG A 302 -15.82 9.50 -10.69
N LEU A 303 -15.44 8.29 -10.27
CA LEU A 303 -15.74 7.02 -10.94
C LEU A 303 -15.23 6.92 -12.40
N MET A 304 -14.09 7.58 -12.68
CA MET A 304 -13.52 7.67 -14.03
C MET A 304 -12.39 6.67 -14.30
N LEU A 305 -11.91 5.94 -13.29
CA LEU A 305 -10.74 5.07 -13.42
C LEU A 305 -10.95 3.99 -14.48
N HIS A 306 -12.09 3.31 -14.38
CA HIS A 306 -12.52 2.30 -15.32
C HIS A 306 -14.03 2.18 -15.24
N ASN A 307 -14.72 2.38 -16.36
CA ASN A 307 -16.15 2.24 -16.47
C ASN A 307 -16.53 1.27 -17.60
N THR A 308 -17.55 0.45 -17.36
CA THR A 308 -18.05 -0.55 -18.30
C THR A 308 -19.57 -0.54 -18.30
N PRO A 309 -20.25 -0.33 -19.44
CA PRO A 309 -19.67 0.01 -20.74
C PRO A 309 -19.05 1.43 -20.70
N ARG A 310 -18.20 1.74 -21.68
CA ARG A 310 -17.49 3.03 -21.70
C ARG A 310 -18.49 4.16 -21.97
N ILE A 311 -18.84 4.92 -20.94
CA ILE A 311 -19.68 6.12 -21.05
C ILE A 311 -18.76 7.32 -21.37
N GLN A 312 -19.06 8.04 -22.45
CA GLN A 312 -18.29 9.22 -22.89
C GLN A 312 -18.77 10.51 -22.20
N ASP A 313 -20.08 10.66 -22.00
CA ASP A 313 -20.69 11.81 -21.30
C ASP A 313 -21.19 11.38 -19.93
N ILE A 314 -20.40 11.64 -18.88
CA ILE A 314 -20.75 11.30 -17.51
C ILE A 314 -21.24 12.57 -16.83
N SER A 315 -22.51 12.59 -16.45
CA SER A 315 -23.03 13.66 -15.60
C SER A 315 -22.26 13.71 -14.28
N PRO A 316 -22.03 14.91 -13.74
CA PRO A 316 -21.35 15.04 -12.46
C PRO A 316 -22.14 14.29 -11.39
N ILE A 317 -21.44 13.44 -10.62
CA ILE A 317 -22.03 12.71 -9.50
C ILE A 317 -22.49 13.73 -8.46
N PRO A 318 -23.76 13.67 -7.98
CA PRO A 318 -24.23 14.56 -6.94
C PRO A 318 -23.30 14.53 -5.72
N THR A 319 -22.94 15.71 -5.21
CA THR A 319 -22.00 15.87 -4.09
C THR A 319 -22.34 14.99 -2.89
N LEU A 320 -23.62 14.98 -2.47
CA LEU A 320 -24.07 14.15 -1.34
C LEU A 320 -23.78 12.66 -1.55
N LEU A 321 -24.02 12.15 -2.75
CA LEU A 321 -23.81 10.74 -3.10
C LEU A 321 -22.32 10.39 -3.07
N ARG A 322 -21.48 11.28 -3.61
CA ARG A 322 -20.02 11.16 -3.56
C ARG A 322 -19.49 11.17 -2.13
N MET A 323 -19.98 12.08 -1.28
CA MET A 323 -19.60 12.13 0.15
C MET A 323 -20.01 10.86 0.88
N GLN A 324 -21.23 10.37 0.66
CA GLN A 324 -21.71 9.11 1.25
C GLN A 324 -20.86 7.92 0.83
N LEU A 325 -20.54 7.83 -0.47
CA LEU A 325 -19.66 6.77 -1.00
C LEU A 325 -18.29 6.82 -0.31
N ASN A 326 -17.67 8.00 -0.29
CA ASN A 326 -16.35 8.20 0.29
C ASN A 326 -16.32 7.87 1.78
N LEU A 327 -17.32 8.31 2.55
CA LEU A 327 -17.44 7.99 3.97
C LEU A 327 -17.66 6.48 4.20
N PHE A 328 -18.61 5.88 3.46
CA PHE A 328 -18.94 4.47 3.60
C PHE A 328 -17.75 3.57 3.25
N ALA A 329 -17.01 3.91 2.19
CA ALA A 329 -15.84 3.16 1.72
C ALA A 329 -14.58 3.40 2.56
N GLY A 330 -14.53 4.48 3.34
CA GLY A 330 -13.44 4.77 4.25
C GLY A 330 -12.34 5.66 3.68
N GLN A 331 -12.67 6.61 2.80
CA GLN A 331 -11.74 7.61 2.29
C GLN A 331 -11.22 8.50 3.43
N LEU A 332 -9.90 8.77 3.43
CA LEU A 332 -9.25 9.52 4.50
C LEU A 332 -8.79 10.93 4.11
N TYR A 333 -8.65 11.17 2.80
CA TYR A 333 -8.18 12.44 2.26
C TYR A 333 -9.20 13.05 1.31
N LEU A 334 -9.44 14.34 1.49
CA LEU A 334 -10.28 15.20 0.64
C LEU A 334 -9.42 15.89 -0.43
N GLU A 335 -10.04 16.26 -1.57
CA GLU A 335 -9.36 16.96 -2.67
C GLU A 335 -9.32 18.47 -2.44
N THR A 336 -10.44 19.08 -2.01
CA THR A 336 -10.58 20.54 -1.96
C THR A 336 -11.11 21.04 -0.61
N TYR A 337 -10.91 22.33 -0.33
CA TYR A 337 -11.52 22.98 0.84
C TYR A 337 -13.05 23.02 0.76
N GLY A 338 -13.63 23.10 -0.45
CA GLY A 338 -15.07 23.04 -0.64
C GLY A 338 -15.66 21.71 -0.17
N GLU A 339 -15.03 20.59 -0.52
CA GLU A 339 -15.44 19.26 -0.05
C GLU A 339 -15.38 19.12 1.47
N TYR A 340 -14.38 19.74 2.11
CA TYR A 340 -14.29 19.80 3.57
C TYR A 340 -15.50 20.53 4.18
N GLN A 341 -15.88 21.69 3.65
CA GLN A 341 -17.02 22.45 4.15
C GLN A 341 -18.35 21.71 3.95
N GLU A 342 -18.54 21.09 2.79
CA GLU A 342 -19.73 20.29 2.48
C GLU A 342 -19.83 19.07 3.40
N LEU A 343 -18.71 18.38 3.66
CA LEU A 343 -18.65 17.26 4.57
C LEU A 343 -18.93 17.68 6.01
N CYS A 344 -18.35 18.79 6.46
CA CYS A 344 -18.62 19.34 7.79
C CYS A 344 -20.11 19.66 7.97
N THR A 345 -20.71 20.28 6.96
CA THR A 345 -22.15 20.59 6.94
C THR A 345 -22.99 19.30 7.00
N PHE A 346 -22.62 18.28 6.21
CA PHE A 346 -23.30 16.98 6.22
C PHE A 346 -23.22 16.28 7.58
N LEU A 347 -22.06 16.32 8.24
CA LEU A 347 -21.85 15.70 9.57
C LEU A 347 -22.36 16.55 10.74
N GLY A 348 -22.76 17.81 10.49
CA GLY A 348 -23.17 18.75 11.54
C GLY A 348 -22.01 19.24 12.42
N VAL A 349 -20.80 19.33 11.86
CA VAL A 349 -19.60 19.81 12.59
C VAL A 349 -19.15 21.18 12.11
N ALA A 350 -18.51 21.93 12.99
CA ALA A 350 -17.98 23.24 12.66
C ALA A 350 -16.83 23.14 11.65
N SER A 351 -16.94 23.85 10.52
CA SER A 351 -15.85 23.99 9.55
C SER A 351 -14.94 25.19 9.83
N THR A 352 -15.39 26.12 10.67
CA THR A 352 -14.72 27.38 11.04
C THR A 352 -14.67 27.55 12.55
N PRO A 353 -13.77 28.41 13.08
CA PRO A 353 -13.75 28.73 14.51
C PRO A 353 -15.12 29.20 15.00
N THR A 354 -15.51 28.76 16.19
CA THR A 354 -16.84 29.00 16.76
C THR A 354 -17.16 30.49 16.79
N THR A 355 -18.23 30.88 16.11
CA THR A 355 -18.81 32.23 16.22
C THR A 355 -19.56 32.37 17.55
N PRO A 356 -19.56 33.55 18.18
CA PRO A 356 -20.26 33.76 19.45
C PRO A 356 -21.74 33.37 19.33
N GLY A 357 -22.22 32.45 20.17
CA GLY A 357 -23.63 32.02 20.22
C GLY A 357 -23.91 30.60 19.74
N LEU A 358 -22.94 29.88 19.17
CA LEU A 358 -23.08 28.44 18.86
C LEU A 358 -22.54 27.58 20.00
N SER A 359 -23.34 26.62 20.45
CA SER A 359 -22.87 25.57 21.36
C SER A 359 -22.23 24.43 20.57
N VAL A 360 -20.94 24.22 20.76
CA VAL A 360 -20.13 23.22 20.04
C VAL A 360 -19.52 22.27 21.06
N ALA A 361 -19.68 20.96 20.84
CA ALA A 361 -19.08 19.94 21.70
C ALA A 361 -17.56 19.85 21.50
N VAL A 362 -16.89 19.13 22.41
CA VAL A 362 -15.43 18.92 22.41
C VAL A 362 -14.93 18.27 21.11
N ASP A 363 -15.76 17.47 20.45
CA ASP A 363 -15.49 16.82 19.18
C ASP A 363 -15.85 17.70 17.96
N GLY A 364 -16.22 18.96 18.16
CA GLY A 364 -16.57 19.90 17.10
C GLY A 364 -18.00 19.77 16.57
N PHE A 365 -18.83 18.88 17.15
CA PHE A 365 -20.23 18.73 16.77
C PHE A 365 -21.08 19.92 17.24
N ILE A 366 -21.85 20.51 16.32
CA ILE A 366 -22.68 21.68 16.61
C ILE A 366 -24.00 21.21 17.21
N HIS A 367 -24.27 21.62 18.45
CA HIS A 367 -25.56 21.37 19.09
C HIS A 367 -26.54 22.44 18.61
N THR A 368 -27.36 22.07 17.63
CA THR A 368 -28.46 22.91 17.14
C THR A 368 -29.79 22.30 17.55
N ASP A 369 -30.64 23.08 18.22
CA ASP A 369 -32.06 22.71 18.46
C ASP A 369 -32.89 22.66 17.16
N ILE A 370 -32.29 23.07 16.04
CA ILE A 370 -32.94 23.21 14.73
C ILE A 370 -32.24 22.26 13.74
N SER A 371 -32.85 21.09 13.53
CA SER A 371 -32.68 20.27 12.32
C SER A 371 -31.25 19.83 11.94
N GLY A 372 -30.46 19.33 12.90
CA GLY A 372 -29.29 18.52 12.56
C GLY A 372 -29.70 17.14 12.01
N THR A 373 -29.07 16.67 10.93
CA THR A 373 -29.29 15.31 10.37
C THR A 373 -29.08 14.21 11.43
N PHE A 374 -28.18 14.46 12.40
CA PHE A 374 -27.82 13.51 13.44
C PHE A 374 -28.04 14.10 14.84
N PRO A 375 -28.90 13.52 15.71
CA PRO A 375 -29.24 14.10 17.01
C PRO A 375 -28.13 13.95 18.08
N ARG A 376 -27.22 12.98 17.94
CA ARG A 376 -26.13 12.71 18.91
C ARG A 376 -24.72 12.86 18.31
N GLY A 377 -24.63 13.43 17.11
CA GLY A 377 -23.39 13.57 16.34
C GLY A 377 -22.88 12.23 15.75
N PRO A 378 -22.48 12.19 14.47
CA PRO A 378 -22.07 10.94 13.82
C PRO A 378 -20.60 10.56 14.07
N LEU A 379 -19.81 11.43 14.72
CA LEU A 379 -18.34 11.35 14.69
C LEU A 379 -17.75 10.12 15.34
N LYS A 380 -18.32 9.64 16.46
CA LYS A 380 -17.86 8.41 17.12
C LYS A 380 -18.02 7.19 16.21
N PHE A 381 -19.18 7.08 15.57
CA PHE A 381 -19.46 6.03 14.58
C PHE A 381 -18.52 6.14 13.38
N ILE A 382 -18.37 7.33 12.79
CA ILE A 382 -17.50 7.54 11.63
C ILE A 382 -16.04 7.23 11.99
N LYS A 383 -15.56 7.69 13.15
CA LYS A 383 -14.20 7.37 13.62
C LYS A 383 -13.98 5.86 13.79
N PHE A 384 -14.97 5.16 14.32
CA PHE A 384 -14.91 3.70 14.45
C PHE A 384 -14.88 3.02 13.07
N LEU A 385 -15.80 3.40 12.17
CA LEU A 385 -15.87 2.89 10.80
C LEU A 385 -14.54 3.10 10.06
N LEU A 386 -13.96 4.29 10.13
CA LEU A 386 -12.72 4.61 9.43
C LEU A 386 -11.50 3.91 10.03
N SER A 387 -11.34 3.90 11.35
CA SER A 387 -10.12 3.39 11.99
C SER A 387 -10.13 1.89 12.24
N GLN A 388 -11.25 1.34 12.72
CA GLN A 388 -11.33 -0.06 13.13
C GLN A 388 -11.73 -0.97 11.96
N ILE A 389 -12.74 -0.57 11.19
CA ILE A 389 -13.32 -1.42 10.13
C ILE A 389 -12.59 -1.24 8.78
N ARG A 390 -12.34 0.00 8.36
CA ARG A 390 -11.78 0.28 7.02
C ARG A 390 -10.25 0.30 6.96
N LYS A 391 -9.56 0.39 8.11
CA LYS A 391 -8.10 0.52 8.23
C LYS A 391 -7.45 -0.47 9.19
N ASP A 392 -8.17 -1.47 9.68
CA ASP A 392 -7.65 -2.52 10.56
C ASP A 392 -6.90 -1.95 11.78
N CYS A 393 -7.58 -1.12 12.55
CA CYS A 393 -7.10 -0.49 13.79
C CYS A 393 -5.87 0.44 13.63
N ARG A 394 -5.58 0.92 12.41
CA ARG A 394 -4.47 1.87 12.18
C ARG A 394 -4.85 3.29 12.63
N ASP A 395 -3.83 4.04 13.06
CA ASP A 395 -4.00 5.44 13.40
C ASP A 395 -4.34 6.28 12.17
N ILE A 396 -5.47 6.98 12.23
CA ILE A 396 -5.94 7.90 11.19
C ILE A 396 -5.78 9.37 11.57
N ARG A 397 -5.31 9.70 12.78
CA ARG A 397 -5.26 11.08 13.34
C ARG A 397 -4.55 12.10 12.45
N ARG A 398 -3.57 11.66 11.65
CA ARG A 398 -2.81 12.54 10.74
C ARG A 398 -3.54 12.83 9.41
N THR A 399 -4.60 12.10 9.09
CA THR A 399 -5.38 12.27 7.86
C THR A 399 -6.40 13.40 7.96
N HIS A 400 -6.98 13.84 6.84
CA HIS A 400 -7.99 14.90 6.84
C HIS A 400 -9.22 14.47 7.63
N LEU A 401 -9.77 13.28 7.33
CA LEU A 401 -10.93 12.75 8.04
C LEU A 401 -10.62 12.45 9.52
N GLY A 402 -9.42 11.95 9.83
CA GLY A 402 -9.00 11.72 11.21
C GLY A 402 -8.98 12.99 12.06
N ARG A 403 -8.52 14.11 11.48
CA ARG A 403 -8.57 15.42 12.13
C ARG A 403 -10.01 15.90 12.32
N ILE A 404 -10.87 15.73 11.32
CA ILE A 404 -12.29 16.13 11.37
C ILE A 404 -13.03 15.38 12.49
N VAL A 405 -12.89 14.05 12.57
CA VAL A 405 -13.57 13.26 13.62
C VAL A 405 -12.99 13.45 15.02
N ASP A 406 -11.80 14.04 15.13
CA ASP A 406 -11.18 14.48 16.39
C ASP A 406 -11.52 15.96 16.73
N GLY A 407 -12.42 16.60 15.97
CA GLY A 407 -12.85 17.97 16.19
C GLY A 407 -11.83 19.05 15.80
N ARG A 408 -10.82 18.69 15.00
CA ARG A 408 -9.81 19.64 14.52
C ARG A 408 -10.24 20.27 13.21
N LEU A 409 -10.15 21.59 13.15
CA LEU A 409 -10.41 22.37 11.93
C LEU A 409 -9.28 22.15 10.91
N LEU A 410 -9.65 22.05 9.64
CA LEU A 410 -8.70 22.08 8.53
C LEU A 410 -8.62 23.49 7.96
N THR A 411 -7.43 23.90 7.57
CA THR A 411 -7.17 25.14 6.84
C THR A 411 -7.04 24.87 5.34
N ARG A 412 -7.11 25.91 4.50
CA ARG A 412 -6.88 25.76 3.05
C ARG A 412 -5.50 25.16 2.76
N SER A 413 -4.47 25.58 3.49
CA SER A 413 -3.10 25.08 3.36
C SER A 413 -2.95 23.59 3.72
N ASP A 414 -3.88 23.01 4.48
CA ASP A 414 -3.87 21.57 4.74
C ASP A 414 -4.29 20.76 3.51
N LEU A 415 -5.11 21.35 2.62
CA LEU A 415 -5.72 20.69 1.46
C LEU A 415 -5.05 21.10 0.13
N GLU A 416 -4.66 22.37 0.04
CA GLU A 416 -3.94 22.95 -1.10
C GLU A 416 -2.44 22.82 -0.82
N GLU A 417 -1.73 22.00 -1.58
CA GLU A 417 -0.26 22.14 -1.59
C GLU A 417 0.11 23.47 -2.25
N PRO A 418 1.09 24.22 -1.71
CA PRO A 418 1.77 25.21 -2.51
C PRO A 418 2.43 24.46 -3.67
N ALA A 419 1.99 24.70 -4.89
CA ALA A 419 2.53 24.12 -6.13
C ALA A 419 4.02 24.47 -6.41
N LEU A 420 4.79 24.90 -5.41
CA LEU A 420 6.11 25.51 -5.57
C LEU A 420 7.02 25.22 -4.36
N LEU A 421 7.51 23.98 -4.23
CA LEU A 421 8.76 23.73 -3.48
C LEU A 421 9.68 22.67 -4.11
N PHE A 422 9.21 21.89 -5.09
CA PHE A 422 10.08 20.96 -5.84
C PHE A 422 10.78 21.60 -7.05
N THR A 423 10.32 22.75 -7.55
CA THR A 423 10.93 23.43 -8.70
C THR A 423 12.00 24.47 -8.31
N GLU A 424 11.86 25.19 -7.20
CA GLU A 424 12.86 26.22 -6.81
C GLU A 424 14.19 25.64 -6.29
N ARG A 425 14.18 24.45 -5.68
CA ARG A 425 15.44 23.78 -5.28
C ARG A 425 16.24 23.25 -6.45
N ALA A 426 15.59 22.91 -7.57
CA ALA A 426 16.27 22.51 -8.80
C ALA A 426 16.85 23.71 -9.58
N VAL A 427 16.17 24.87 -9.55
CA VAL A 427 16.62 26.06 -10.28
C VAL A 427 17.75 26.81 -9.55
N ARG A 428 17.77 26.83 -8.20
CA ARG A 428 18.89 27.42 -7.44
C ARG A 428 20.17 26.59 -7.42
N ALA A 429 20.13 25.31 -7.80
CA ALA A 429 21.32 24.47 -7.91
C ALA A 429 22.06 24.61 -9.26
N LEU A 430 21.48 25.31 -10.24
CA LEU A 430 22.04 25.51 -11.59
C LEU A 430 22.56 26.92 -11.85
N SER A 431 22.61 27.79 -10.83
CA SER A 431 23.20 29.13 -10.94
C SER A 431 24.57 29.15 -10.25
N LEU A 432 25.58 28.61 -10.94
CA LEU A 432 26.98 28.96 -10.64
C LEU A 432 27.21 30.42 -11.09
N PRO A 433 27.90 31.26 -10.30
CA PRO A 433 28.28 32.58 -10.74
C PRO A 433 29.35 32.46 -11.83
N SER A 434 29.09 33.06 -13.00
CA SER A 434 30.12 33.41 -13.96
C SER A 434 31.06 34.43 -13.32
N THR A 435 32.36 34.10 -13.31
CA THR A 435 33.56 34.95 -13.11
C THR A 435 33.38 36.37 -12.58
#